data_AF-A0A8S3J1Z9-F1
#
_entry.id   AF-A0A8S3J1Z9-F1
#
_cell.length_a   1.000
_cell.length_b   1.000
_cell.length_c   1.000
_cell.angle_alpha   90.00
_cell.angle_beta   90.00
_cell.angle_gamma   90.00
#
_symmetry.space_group_name_H-M   'P 1'
#
loop_
_entity.id
_entity.type
_entity.pdbx_description
1 polymer ?
#
loop_
_entity_poly.entity_id
_entity_poly.type
_entity_poly.pdbx_seq_one_letter_code
_entity_poly.pdbx_strand_id
1 'polypeptide(L)'
;PDECTDDVSALENFARVFHARYGSTGPILYIGPLDQAIQDSVYASIHNRRPLAIYLHNDQSVCANVFCSQVLATDSIVEYLANNYVFWAWDVTSASNRTR
;
A
#
# COMPACT_ATOMS: atom_id res chain seq x y z
N PRO A 1 3.67 -6.85 11.75
CA PRO A 1 4.31 -7.49 10.58
C PRO A 1 5.28 -8.62 10.95
N ASP A 2 5.89 -8.60 12.15
CA ASP A 2 6.91 -9.59 12.54
C ASP A 2 6.42 -11.05 12.69
N GLU A 3 5.12 -11.32 12.60
CA GLU A 3 4.53 -12.68 12.70
C GLU A 3 3.93 -13.22 11.40
N CYS A 4 3.91 -12.47 10.30
CA CYS A 4 3.34 -12.93 9.03
C CYS A 4 4.44 -13.44 8.09
N THR A 5 4.48 -14.75 7.87
CA THR A 5 5.38 -15.41 6.92
C THR A 5 5.03 -15.13 5.45
N ASP A 6 3.80 -14.71 5.20
CA ASP A 6 3.17 -14.54 3.88
C ASP A 6 2.86 -13.06 3.58
N ASP A 7 3.20 -12.62 2.36
CA ASP A 7 3.11 -11.21 1.94
C ASP A 7 1.66 -10.72 1.92
N VAL A 8 0.72 -11.58 1.55
CA VAL A 8 -0.73 -11.29 1.57
C VAL A 8 -1.18 -10.99 3.00
N SER A 9 -0.84 -11.87 3.94
CA SER A 9 -1.20 -11.70 5.36
C SER A 9 -0.58 -10.42 5.96
N ALA A 10 0.65 -10.10 5.57
CA ALA A 10 1.33 -8.87 5.99
C ALA A 10 0.62 -7.60 5.46
N LEU A 11 0.20 -7.61 4.19
CA LEU A 11 -0.52 -6.52 3.53
C LEU A 11 -1.93 -6.34 4.10
N GLU A 12 -2.66 -7.43 4.34
CA GLU A 12 -3.97 -7.39 4.99
C GLU A 12 -3.88 -6.81 6.40
N ASN A 13 -2.87 -7.23 7.16
CA ASN A 13 -2.62 -6.70 8.49
C ASN A 13 -2.25 -5.22 8.44
N PHE A 14 -1.43 -4.79 7.47
CA PHE A 14 -1.11 -3.39 7.24
C PHE A 14 -2.37 -2.58 6.93
N ALA A 15 -3.20 -3.03 6.00
CA ALA A 15 -4.45 -2.36 5.64
C ALA A 15 -5.40 -2.25 6.84
N ARG A 16 -5.52 -3.31 7.65
CA ARG A 16 -6.33 -3.32 8.87
C ARG A 16 -5.84 -2.31 9.90
N VAL A 17 -4.53 -2.28 10.16
CA VAL A 17 -3.92 -1.33 11.11
C VAL A 17 -4.03 0.10 10.60
N PHE A 18 -3.86 0.31 9.29
CA PHE A 18 -4.02 1.61 8.65
C PHE A 18 -5.45 2.13 8.83
N HIS A 19 -6.47 1.33 8.50
CA HIS A 19 -7.87 1.75 8.68
C HIS A 19 -8.23 1.97 10.16
N ALA A 20 -7.70 1.16 11.07
CA ALA A 20 -7.93 1.34 12.51
C ALA A 20 -7.32 2.65 13.04
N ARG A 21 -6.20 3.11 12.46
CA ARG A 21 -5.46 4.30 12.91
C ARG A 21 -5.89 5.59 12.21
N TYR A 22 -6.23 5.52 10.93
CA TYR A 22 -6.51 6.68 10.08
C TYR A 22 -7.99 6.82 9.67
N GLY A 23 -8.82 5.81 9.97
CA GLY A 23 -10.25 5.79 9.63
C GLY A 23 -10.55 4.96 8.37
N SER A 24 -11.83 4.88 8.00
CA SER A 24 -12.31 4.04 6.89
C SER A 24 -12.02 4.57 5.49
N THR A 25 -11.53 5.81 5.37
CA THR A 25 -11.18 6.46 4.11
C THR A 25 -9.68 6.28 3.84
N GLY A 26 -9.31 5.13 3.28
CA GLY A 26 -7.94 4.82 2.88
C GLY A 26 -7.86 4.39 1.41
N PRO A 27 -6.67 4.48 0.78
CA PRO A 27 -6.47 4.02 -0.59
C PRO A 27 -6.70 2.50 -0.69
N ILE A 28 -7.25 2.06 -1.82
CA ILE A 28 -7.43 0.62 -2.09
C ILE A 28 -6.05 0.03 -2.35
N LEU A 29 -5.62 -0.83 -1.43
CA LEU A 29 -4.34 -1.53 -1.50
C LEU A 29 -4.45 -2.81 -2.32
N TYR A 30 -3.45 -3.06 -3.14
CA TYR A 30 -3.26 -4.34 -3.81
C TYR A 30 -2.76 -5.38 -2.79
N ILE A 31 -3.56 -6.42 -2.56
CA ILE A 31 -3.25 -7.49 -1.63
C ILE A 31 -2.65 -8.66 -2.42
N GLY A 32 -1.33 -8.77 -2.42
CA GLY A 32 -0.59 -9.78 -3.16
C GLY A 32 0.91 -9.49 -3.22
N PRO A 33 1.72 -10.46 -3.68
CA PRO A 33 3.16 -10.28 -3.83
C PRO A 33 3.45 -9.20 -4.88
N LEU A 34 4.60 -8.53 -4.73
CA LEU A 34 5.02 -7.43 -5.61
C LEU A 34 5.10 -7.87 -7.08
N ASP A 35 5.58 -9.09 -7.34
CA ASP A 35 5.68 -9.64 -8.70
C ASP A 35 4.31 -9.68 -9.40
N GLN A 36 3.26 -10.08 -8.67
CA GLN A 36 1.90 -10.11 -9.21
C GLN A 36 1.37 -8.69 -9.43
N ALA A 37 1.65 -7.76 -8.51
CA ALA A 37 1.30 -6.35 -8.69
C ALA A 37 1.98 -5.74 -9.93
N ILE A 38 3.22 -6.13 -10.25
CA ILE A 38 3.93 -5.73 -11.47
C ILE A 38 3.26 -6.34 -12.72
N GLN A 39 2.86 -7.61 -12.66
CA GLN A 39 2.14 -8.27 -13.76
C GLN A 39 0.81 -7.56 -14.05
N ASP A 40 0.05 -7.24 -13.01
CA ASP A 40 -1.28 -6.62 -13.11
C ASP A 40 -1.24 -5.12 -13.42
N SER A 41 -0.06 -4.48 -13.36
CA SER A 41 0.15 -3.06 -13.64
C SER A 41 0.83 -2.83 -14.98
N VAL A 42 2.15 -3.03 -15.00
CA VAL A 42 3.03 -2.69 -16.12
C VAL A 42 2.87 -3.67 -17.27
N TYR A 43 2.65 -4.94 -16.97
CA TYR A 43 2.48 -6.01 -17.95
C TYR A 43 1.01 -6.33 -18.27
N ALA A 44 0.06 -5.61 -17.69
CA ALA A 44 -1.34 -5.76 -18.04
C ALA A 44 -1.60 -5.40 -19.51
N SER A 45 -2.70 -5.93 -20.05
CA SER A 45 -3.17 -5.60 -21.41
C SER A 45 -3.26 -4.09 -21.60
N ILE A 46 -3.02 -3.61 -22.83
CA ILE A 46 -2.94 -2.18 -23.17
C ILE A 46 -4.14 -1.38 -22.64
N HIS A 47 -5.32 -1.99 -22.60
CA HIS A 47 -6.55 -1.35 -22.10
C HIS A 47 -6.63 -1.22 -20.57
N ASN A 48 -5.93 -2.09 -19.82
CA ASN A 48 -5.96 -2.13 -18.35
C ASN A 48 -4.63 -1.68 -17.73
N ARG A 49 -3.64 -1.33 -18.55
CA ARG A 49 -2.30 -0.94 -18.11
C ARG A 49 -2.36 0.33 -17.27
N ARG A 50 -1.94 0.22 -16.02
CA ARG A 50 -1.85 1.34 -15.08
C ARG A 50 -0.47 1.35 -14.44
N PRO A 51 0.12 2.52 -14.16
CA PRO A 51 1.36 2.61 -13.39
C PRO A 51 1.23 1.97 -11.99
N LEU A 52 2.30 1.31 -11.56
CA LEU A 52 2.43 0.80 -10.19
C LEU A 52 2.92 1.93 -9.27
N ALA A 53 2.21 2.17 -8.18
CA ALA A 53 2.62 3.07 -7.11
C ALA A 53 2.98 2.25 -5.87
N ILE A 54 4.23 2.36 -5.44
CA ILE A 54 4.77 1.66 -4.26
C ILE A 54 4.86 2.65 -3.10
N TYR A 55 4.18 2.35 -1.99
CA TYR A 55 4.21 3.16 -0.77
C TYR A 55 4.96 2.43 0.34
N LEU A 56 6.12 2.97 0.73
CA LEU A 56 6.91 2.43 1.84
C LEU A 56 6.53 3.16 3.13
N HIS A 57 5.85 2.45 4.02
CA HIS A 57 5.45 2.98 5.31
C HIS A 57 6.54 2.73 6.35
N ASN A 58 6.84 3.76 7.15
CA ASN A 58 7.73 3.66 8.30
C ASN A 58 7.08 4.38 9.48
N ASP A 59 6.63 3.64 10.49
CA ASP A 59 5.91 4.17 11.65
C ASP A 59 6.80 5.07 12.53
N GLN A 60 8.12 4.90 12.46
CA GLN A 60 9.07 5.78 13.15
C GLN A 60 9.14 7.18 12.51
N SER A 61 8.59 7.35 11.30
CA SER A 61 8.56 8.64 10.61
C SER A 61 7.28 9.40 10.95
N VAL A 62 7.42 10.49 11.72
CA VAL A 62 6.31 11.42 12.00
C VAL A 62 5.68 11.95 10.72
N CYS A 63 6.50 12.21 9.69
CA CYS A 63 6.03 12.67 8.39
C CYS A 63 5.17 11.63 7.66
N ALA A 64 5.48 10.32 7.80
CA ALA A 64 4.66 9.27 7.20
C ALA A 64 3.26 9.25 7.81
N ASN A 65 3.14 9.40 9.12
CA ASN A 65 1.85 9.42 9.83
C ASN A 65 1.00 10.65 9.49
N VAL A 66 1.64 11.82 9.32
CA VAL A 66 0.96 13.03 8.84
C VAL A 66 0.53 12.89 7.38
N PHE A 67 1.37 12.29 6.53
CA PHE A 67 1.03 12.03 5.13
C PHE A 67 -0.14 11.06 4.98
N CYS A 68 -0.19 10.02 5.81
CA CYS A 68 -1.32 9.07 5.85
C CYS A 68 -2.64 9.78 6.16
N SER A 69 -2.65 10.63 7.18
CA SER A 69 -3.88 11.29 7.65
C SER A 69 -4.31 12.50 6.81
N GLN A 70 -3.38 13.27 6.26
CA GLN A 70 -3.69 14.50 5.53
C GLN A 70 -3.77 14.32 4.02
N VAL A 71 -3.03 13.36 3.44
CA VAL A 71 -2.94 13.20 1.98
C VAL A 71 -3.59 11.90 1.54
N LEU A 72 -3.12 10.76 2.05
CA LEU A 72 -3.65 9.45 1.62
C LEU A 72 -5.09 9.20 2.07
N ALA A 73 -5.54 9.83 3.14
CA ALA A 73 -6.93 9.73 3.62
C ALA A 73 -7.90 10.74 2.98
N THR A 74 -7.44 11.54 1.99
CA THR A 74 -8.31 12.46 1.26
C THR A 74 -9.04 11.73 0.13
N ASP A 75 -10.37 11.80 0.08
CA ASP A 75 -11.21 11.08 -0.88
C ASP A 75 -10.77 11.27 -2.34
N SER A 76 -10.43 12.50 -2.74
CA SER A 76 -9.96 12.79 -4.10
C SER A 76 -8.65 12.07 -4.46
N ILE A 77 -7.75 11.89 -3.49
CA ILE A 77 -6.49 11.17 -3.70
C ILE A 77 -6.75 9.66 -3.71
N VAL A 78 -7.60 9.17 -2.81
CA VAL A 78 -8.03 7.77 -2.76
C VAL A 78 -8.65 7.34 -4.08
N GLU A 79 -9.61 8.11 -4.60
CA GLU A 79 -10.25 7.84 -5.89
C GLU A 79 -9.26 7.94 -7.05
N TYR A 80 -8.37 8.93 -7.04
CA TYR A 80 -7.38 9.08 -8.10
C TYR A 80 -6.40 7.89 -8.14
N LEU A 81 -5.93 7.45 -6.98
CA LEU A 81 -5.06 6.28 -6.87
C LEU A 81 -5.78 5.00 -7.29
N ALA A 82 -7.00 4.76 -6.81
CA ALA A 82 -7.78 3.57 -7.14
C ALA A 82 -8.09 3.44 -8.64
N ASN A 83 -8.35 4.56 -9.31
CA ASN A 83 -8.71 4.55 -10.73
C ASN A 83 -7.49 4.53 -11.66
N ASN A 84 -6.39 5.18 -11.29
CA ASN A 84 -5.27 5.40 -12.21
C ASN A 84 -4.02 4.57 -11.90
N TYR A 85 -3.91 4.00 -10.69
CA TYR A 85 -2.72 3.28 -10.25
C TYR A 85 -3.08 1.89 -9.71
N VAL A 86 -2.11 0.99 -9.80
CA VAL A 86 -2.07 -0.17 -8.90
C VAL A 86 -1.28 0.27 -7.68
N PHE A 87 -1.93 0.36 -6.52
CA PHE A 87 -1.31 0.88 -5.31
C PHE A 87 -0.90 -0.28 -4.40
N TRP A 88 0.40 -0.42 -4.16
CA TRP A 88 0.97 -1.46 -3.30
C TRP A 88 1.73 -0.80 -2.15
N ALA A 89 1.49 -1.21 -0.91
CA ALA A 89 2.15 -0.63 0.26
C ALA A 89 2.95 -1.67 1.04
N TRP A 90 4.09 -1.28 1.61
CA TRP A 90 4.88 -2.18 2.45
C TRP A 90 5.39 -1.49 3.69
N ASP A 91 5.29 -2.18 4.82
CA ASP A 91 5.77 -1.71 6.10
C ASP A 91 7.25 -2.06 6.30
N VAL A 92 8.11 -1.04 6.20
CA VAL A 92 9.58 -1.13 6.38
C VAL A 92 10.03 -0.69 7.78
N THR A 93 9.10 -0.58 8.73
CA THR A 93 9.38 -0.17 10.12
C THR A 93 10.36 -1.14 10.78
N SER A 94 10.17 -2.46 10.59
CA SER A 94 11.09 -3.50 11.08
C SER A 94 12.25 -3.71 10.11
N ALA A 95 13.47 -3.87 10.63
CA ALA A 95 14.67 -4.08 9.80
C ALA A 95 14.59 -5.38 8.98
N SER A 96 13.91 -6.40 9.51
CA SER A 96 13.67 -7.68 8.83
C SER A 96 12.85 -7.52 7.54
N ASN A 97 11.98 -6.50 7.48
CA ASN A 97 11.13 -6.21 6.32
C ASN A 97 11.83 -5.38 5.25
N ARG A 98 13.05 -4.88 5.50
CA ARG A 98 13.83 -4.08 4.53
C ARG A 98 14.64 -4.93 3.57
N THR A 99 14.82 -6.20 3.89
CA THR A 99 15.63 -7.17 3.14
C THR A 99 14.78 -8.16 2.34
N ARG A 100 13.46 -8.01 2.34
CA ARG A 100 12.53 -8.78 1.48
C ARG A 100 12.32 -8.07 0.16
#